data_AF-A0A800J917-F1
#
_entry.id   AF-A0A800J917-F1
#
_cell.length_a   1.000
_cell.length_b   1.000
_cell.length_c   1.000
_cell.angle_alpha   90.00
_cell.angle_beta   90.00
_cell.angle_gamma   90.00
#
_symmetry.space_group_name_H-M   'P 1'
#
loop_
_entity.id
_entity.type
_entity.pdbx_description
1 polymer ?
#
loop_
_entity_poly.entity_id
_entity_poly.type
_entity_poly.pdbx_seq_one_letter_code
_entity_poly.pdbx_strand_id
1 'polypeptide(L)' 'SLNEALDALKNDHEFLLKGEVFTKDVIEYWLDWKMEEVRAIDSRPHPHEFELYYHY' A
#
# COMPACT_ATOMS: atom_id res chain seq x y z
N SER A 1 8.59 0.37 -2.18
CA SER A 1 7.63 -0.72 -1.89
C SER A 1 6.21 -0.26 -2.20
N LEU A 2 5.21 -1.14 -2.15
CA LEU A 2 3.81 -0.72 -2.33
C LEU A 2 3.38 0.27 -1.22
N ASN A 3 3.78 0.04 0.03
CA ASN A 3 3.56 0.99 1.13
C ASN A 3 4.11 2.39 0.81
N GLU A 4 5.37 2.49 0.40
CA GLU A 4 6.00 3.78 0.09
C GLU A 4 5.29 4.51 -1.07
N ALA A 5 4.80 3.77 -2.07
CA ALA A 5 4.05 4.34 -3.17
C ALA A 5 2.66 4.85 -2.73
N LEU A 6 1.98 4.14 -1.82
CA LEU A 6 0.71 4.57 -1.25
C LEU A 6 0.89 5.78 -0.33
N ASP A 7 1.96 5.85 0.44
CA ASP A 7 2.30 7.01 1.26
C ASP A 7 2.64 8.24 0.41
N ALA A 8 3.38 8.05 -0.69
CA ALA A 8 3.63 9.12 -1.64
C ALA A 8 2.32 9.63 -2.28
N LEU A 9 1.43 8.72 -2.71
CA LEU A 9 0.13 9.08 -3.27
C LEU A 9 -0.73 9.82 -2.24
N LYS A 10 -0.74 9.39 -0.98
CA LYS A 10 -1.48 10.07 0.10
C LYS A 10 -0.97 11.49 0.33
N ASN A 11 0.34 11.72 0.24
CA ASN A 11 0.97 13.01 0.52
C ASN A 11 0.99 13.96 -0.70
N ASP A 12 0.88 13.45 -1.92
CA ASP A 12 0.91 14.25 -3.15
C ASP A 12 -0.06 13.71 -4.20
N HIS A 13 -1.37 13.96 -4.02
CA HIS A 13 -2.40 13.63 -5.01
C HIS A 13 -3.20 14.84 -5.50
N GLU A 14 -2.83 16.06 -5.10
CA GLU A 14 -3.56 17.27 -5.49
C GLU A 14 -3.57 17.46 -7.01
N PHE A 15 -2.51 17.03 -7.70
CA PHE A 15 -2.44 17.10 -9.16
C PHE A 15 -3.47 16.17 -9.85
N LEU A 16 -3.91 15.10 -9.19
CA LEU A 16 -4.92 14.17 -9.70
C LEU A 16 -6.34 14.71 -9.55
N LEU A 17 -6.56 15.59 -8.57
CA LEU A 17 -7.85 16.25 -8.34
C LEU A 17 -8.11 17.41 -9.32
N LYS A 18 -7.06 17.94 -9.96
CA LYS A 18 -7.19 19.05 -10.91
C LYS A 18 -7.99 18.63 -12.14
N GLY A 19 -9.03 19.41 -12.44
CA GLY A 19 -9.88 19.16 -13.61
C GLY A 19 -10.83 17.96 -13.45
N GLU A 20 -11.10 17.53 -12.21
CA GLU A 20 -12.00 16.41 -11.90
C GLU A 20 -11.61 15.10 -12.59
N VAL A 21 -10.32 14.92 -12.90
CA VAL A 21 -9.79 13.69 -13.50
C VAL A 21 -9.96 12.52 -12.53
N PHE A 22 -9.72 12.77 -11.25
CA PHE A 22 -10.06 11.89 -10.14
C PHE A 22 -10.84 12.66 -9.09
N THR A 23 -11.80 11.97 -8.48
CA THR A 23 -12.50 12.48 -7.32
C THR A 23 -11.77 12.03 -6.06
N LYS A 24 -11.90 12.83 -4.99
CA LYS A 24 -11.19 12.59 -3.73
C LYS A 24 -11.59 11.26 -3.09
N ASP A 25 -12.88 10.89 -3.16
CA ASP A 25 -13.43 9.65 -2.65
C ASP A 25 -12.84 8.40 -3.33
N VAL A 26 -12.56 8.47 -4.65
CA VAL A 26 -11.91 7.36 -5.37
C VAL A 26 -10.48 7.16 -4.89
N ILE A 27 -9.75 8.25 -4.67
CA ILE A 27 -8.35 8.19 -4.18
C ILE A 27 -8.32 7.65 -2.75
N GLU A 28 -9.20 8.12 -1.87
CA GLU A 28 -9.31 7.63 -0.49
C GLU A 28 -9.68 6.14 -0.45
N TYR A 29 -10.69 5.72 -1.22
CA TYR A 29 -11.09 4.32 -1.32
C TYR A 29 -9.94 3.44 -1.84
N TRP A 30 -9.20 3.90 -2.84
CA TRP A 30 -8.07 3.17 -3.40
C TRP A 30 -6.93 3.00 -2.40
N LEU A 31 -6.60 4.07 -1.66
CA LEU A 31 -5.57 4.04 -0.61
C LEU A 31 -5.93 3.02 0.48
N ASP A 32 -7.17 3.04 0.96
CA ASP A 32 -7.64 2.11 1.99
C ASP A 32 -7.59 0.67 1.50
N TRP A 33 -8.14 0.39 0.33
CA TRP A 33 -8.16 -0.96 -0.25
C TRP A 33 -6.75 -1.51 -0.47
N LYS A 34 -5.83 -0.70 -1.01
CA LYS A 34 -4.45 -1.15 -1.25
C LYS A 34 -3.63 -1.28 0.02
N MET A 35 -3.91 -0.48 1.05
CA MET A 35 -3.27 -0.63 2.35
C MET A 35 -3.67 -1.96 3.02
N GLU A 36 -4.90 -2.44 2.80
CA GLU A 36 -5.30 -3.78 3.25
C GLU A 36 -4.52 -4.89 2.56
N GLU A 37 -4.26 -4.79 1.25
CA GLU A 37 -3.43 -5.76 0.53
C GLU A 37 -2.01 -5.80 1.09
N VAL A 38 -1.42 -4.64 1.41
CA VAL A 38 -0.08 -4.62 2.01
C VAL A 38 -0.09 -5.28 3.39
N ARG A 39 -1.04 -4.93 4.25
CA ARG A 39 -1.18 -5.55 5.58
C ARG A 39 -1.35 -7.07 5.48
N ALA A 40 -2.10 -7.55 4.49
CA ALA A 40 -2.30 -8.98 4.28
C ALA A 40 -0.99 -9.69 3.90
N ILE A 41 -0.11 -9.04 3.14
CA ILE A 41 1.22 -9.58 2.78
C ILE A 41 2.15 -9.52 3.99
N ASP A 42 2.24 -8.37 4.67
CA ASP A 42 3.10 -8.16 5.84
C ASP A 42 2.73 -9.08 7.02
N SER A 43 1.46 -9.49 7.11
CA SER A 43 0.99 -10.43 8.15
C SER A 43 1.40 -11.89 7.90
N ARG A 44 1.90 -12.23 6.71
CA ARG A 44 2.27 -13.59 6.35
C ARG A 44 3.78 -13.75 6.51
N PRO A 45 4.25 -14.70 7.33
CA PRO A 45 5.67 -15.00 7.41
C PRO A 45 6.17 -15.40 6.03
N HIS A 46 7.21 -14.74 5.54
CA HIS A 46 7.77 -15.03 4.24
C HIS A 46 8.49 -16.40 4.30
N PRO A 47 8.39 -17.29 3.29
CA PRO A 47 9.04 -18.61 3.33
C PRO A 47 10.55 -18.56 3.66
N HIS A 48 11.23 -17.50 3.25
CA HIS A 48 12.65 -17.27 3.56
C HIS A 48 12.92 -16.98 5.06
N GLU A 49 11.93 -16.50 5.82
CA GLU A 49 12.05 -16.34 7.28
C GLU A 49 12.18 -17.71 7.98
N PHE A 50 11.59 -18.78 7.43
CA PHE A 50 11.83 -20.13 7.95
C PHE A 50 13.28 -20.56 7.75
N GLU A 51 13.95 -20.19 6.65
CA GLU A 51 15.37 -20.50 6.53
C GLU A 51 16.18 -19.75 7.60
N LEU A 52 15.95 -18.45 7.79
CA LEU A 52 16.73 -17.64 8.72
C LEU A 52 16.52 -18.00 10.21
N TYR A 53 15.32 -18.41 10.60
CA TYR A 53 14.97 -18.65 12.01
C TYR A 53 14.87 -20.14 12.40
N TYR A 54 14.87 -21.06 11.42
CA TYR A 54 14.59 -22.49 11.65
C TYR A 54 15.81 -23.39 11.34
N HIS A 55 17.02 -22.91 11.63
CA HIS A 55 18.23 -23.75 11.68
C HIS A 55 18.44 -24.29 13.10
N TYR A 56 18.29 -25.62 13.25
CA TYR A 56 18.65 -26.41 14.44
C TYR A 56 20.17 -26.59 14.56
#